data_AF-A0A5U2F5Z1-F1
#
_entry.id   AF-A0A5U2F5Z1-F1
#
_cell.length_a   1.000
_cell.length_b   1.000
_cell.length_c   1.000
_cell.angle_alpha   90.00
_cell.angle_beta   90.00
_cell.angle_gamma   90.00
#
_symmetry.space_group_name_H-M   'P 1'
#
loop_
_entity.id
_entity.type
_entity.pdbx_description
1 polymer ?
#
loop_
_entity_poly.entity_id
_entity_poly.type
_entity_poly.pdbx_seq_one_letter_code
_entity_poly.pdbx_strand_id
1 'polypeptide(L)'
;MKCNSLMLQTLHYAKWSDLVLPEELNSWVDKGFVKQKNCVFLAALFDSYPNDSCLFDKTGVECFVNSFHIDDSVAERYLDYSCLFCNAILNKWQQEGNTEKLNMIVSMDEFGAVIKCHVKRQGENWLSDNLEKYEDAILVTSDIIKL
;
A
#
# COMPACT_ATOMS: atom_id res chain seq x y z
N MET A 1 7.64 -10.93 -1.17
CA MET A 1 6.38 -10.89 -0.39
C MET A 1 6.60 -11.51 0.98
N LYS A 2 6.01 -10.94 2.03
CA LYS A 2 6.02 -11.44 3.43
C LYS A 2 4.64 -11.17 4.02
N CYS A 3 4.08 -12.10 4.77
CA CYS A 3 2.80 -11.93 5.46
C CYS A 3 2.80 -12.69 6.79
N ASN A 4 1.85 -12.39 7.67
CA ASN A 4 1.60 -13.22 8.86
C ASN A 4 0.67 -14.39 8.55
N SER A 5 0.50 -15.28 9.52
CA SER A 5 -0.35 -16.47 9.42
C SER A 5 -1.81 -16.15 9.09
N LEU A 6 -2.37 -15.08 9.67
CA LEU A 6 -3.74 -14.62 9.40
C LEU A 6 -3.92 -14.22 7.93
N MET A 7 -3.02 -13.40 7.40
CA MET A 7 -3.05 -12.99 5.99
C MET A 7 -2.81 -14.16 5.04
N LEU A 8 -1.96 -15.12 5.42
CA LEU A 8 -1.74 -16.31 4.59
C LEU A 8 -3.03 -17.13 4.42
N GLN A 9 -3.85 -17.24 5.48
CA GLN A 9 -5.12 -17.95 5.44
C GLN A 9 -6.13 -17.25 4.53
N THR A 10 -6.21 -15.91 4.59
CA THR A 10 -7.15 -15.15 3.77
C THR A 10 -6.73 -15.10 2.30
N LEU A 11 -5.44 -14.95 2.01
CA LEU A 11 -4.89 -14.97 0.64
C LEU A 11 -5.19 -16.26 -0.12
N HIS A 12 -5.34 -17.40 0.57
CA HIS A 12 -5.68 -18.68 -0.08
C HIS A 12 -7.01 -18.62 -0.84
N TYR A 13 -7.95 -17.80 -0.37
CA TYR A 13 -9.27 -17.66 -0.96
C TYR A 13 -9.43 -16.41 -1.82
N ALA A 14 -8.45 -15.50 -1.77
CA ALA A 14 -8.49 -14.24 -2.47
C ALA A 14 -8.44 -14.45 -4.00
N LYS A 15 -9.30 -13.73 -4.73
CA LYS A 15 -9.40 -13.78 -6.18
C LYS A 15 -9.80 -12.41 -6.69
N TRP A 16 -9.03 -11.83 -7.60
CA TRP A 16 -9.31 -10.50 -8.14
C TRP A 16 -9.15 -10.41 -9.66
N SER A 17 -9.10 -11.56 -10.34
CA SER A 17 -9.02 -11.62 -11.81
C SER A 17 -10.32 -11.19 -12.49
N ASP A 18 -11.44 -11.28 -11.78
CA ASP A 18 -12.78 -10.88 -12.22
C ASP A 18 -13.13 -9.43 -11.84
N LEU A 19 -12.29 -8.77 -11.05
CA LEU A 19 -12.55 -7.45 -10.51
C LEU A 19 -11.99 -6.33 -11.41
N VAL A 20 -12.65 -5.18 -11.34
CA VAL A 20 -12.18 -3.91 -11.92
C VAL A 20 -12.11 -2.90 -10.78
N LEU A 21 -11.07 -2.08 -10.76
CA LEU A 21 -10.96 -1.03 -9.75
C LEU A 21 -12.14 -0.05 -9.85
N PRO A 22 -12.74 0.36 -8.72
CA PRO A 22 -13.63 1.51 -8.68
C PRO A 22 -12.98 2.75 -9.32
N GLU A 23 -13.80 3.60 -9.93
CA GLU A 23 -13.34 4.80 -10.64
C GLU A 23 -12.46 5.70 -9.76
N GLU A 24 -12.85 5.87 -8.49
CA GLU A 24 -12.08 6.63 -7.50
C GLU A 24 -10.65 6.08 -7.35
N LEU A 25 -10.52 4.79 -7.05
CA LEU A 25 -9.23 4.14 -6.90
C LEU A 25 -8.42 4.22 -8.19
N ASN A 26 -9.04 3.95 -9.34
CA ASN A 26 -8.35 4.03 -10.63
C ASN A 26 -7.83 5.46 -10.89
N SER A 27 -8.60 6.49 -10.56
CA SER A 27 -8.19 7.89 -10.70
C SER A 27 -6.96 8.23 -9.85
N TRP A 28 -6.78 7.57 -8.70
CA TRP A 28 -5.60 7.76 -7.85
C TRP A 28 -4.36 7.14 -8.48
N VAL A 29 -4.49 5.95 -9.07
CA VAL A 29 -3.42 5.31 -9.83
C VAL A 29 -3.01 6.20 -11.00
N ASP A 30 -3.96 6.75 -11.74
CA ASP A 30 -3.70 7.55 -12.94
C ASP A 30 -2.91 8.82 -12.64
N LYS A 31 -3.22 9.48 -11.52
CA LYS A 31 -2.49 10.68 -11.04
C LYS A 31 -1.02 10.42 -10.70
N GLY A 32 -0.65 9.16 -10.41
CA GLY A 32 0.74 8.78 -10.20
C GLY A 32 1.34 9.33 -8.91
N PHE A 33 2.62 9.71 -8.96
CA PHE A 33 3.41 10.03 -7.77
C PHE A 33 4.06 11.41 -7.80
N VAL A 34 4.17 12.04 -6.63
CA VAL A 34 4.93 13.27 -6.39
C VAL A 34 6.18 12.94 -5.59
N LYS A 35 7.35 13.43 -6.04
CA LYS A 35 8.62 13.32 -5.30
C LYS A 35 8.96 14.65 -4.63
N GLN A 36 9.16 14.65 -3.31
CA GLN A 36 9.55 15.85 -2.58
C GLN A 36 10.45 15.53 -1.39
N LYS A 37 11.61 16.22 -1.30
CA LYS A 37 12.63 16.05 -0.25
C LYS A 37 13.00 14.58 0.05
N ASN A 38 13.16 13.78 -1.01
CA ASN A 38 13.45 12.33 -0.94
C ASN A 38 12.32 11.45 -0.39
N CYS A 39 11.10 11.99 -0.30
CA CYS A 39 9.88 11.21 -0.09
C CYS A 39 9.07 11.10 -1.40
N VAL A 40 8.19 10.10 -1.43
CA VAL A 40 7.28 9.78 -2.52
C VAL A 40 5.86 9.74 -1.98
N PHE A 41 4.96 10.44 -2.66
CA PHE A 41 3.56 10.48 -2.30
C PHE A 41 2.67 10.12 -3.48
N LEU A 42 1.55 9.45 -3.22
CA LEU A 42 0.48 9.35 -4.20
C LEU A 42 -0.07 10.75 -4.45
N ALA A 43 -0.02 11.20 -5.70
CA ALA A 43 -0.43 12.56 -6.08
C ALA A 43 -1.88 12.86 -5.72
N ALA A 44 -2.73 11.82 -5.67
CA ALA A 44 -4.13 11.95 -5.28
C ALA A 44 -4.35 12.25 -3.79
N LEU A 45 -3.43 11.84 -2.93
CA LEU A 45 -3.51 12.00 -1.46
C LEU A 45 -2.62 13.14 -0.96
N PHE A 46 -1.74 13.66 -1.83
CA PHE A 46 -0.79 14.70 -1.49
C PHE A 46 -1.39 16.09 -1.74
N ASP A 47 -1.86 16.73 -0.68
CA ASP A 47 -2.31 18.14 -0.73
C ASP A 47 -1.13 19.11 -0.54
N SER A 48 -0.37 18.92 0.54
CA SER A 48 0.82 19.72 0.85
C SER A 48 1.87 18.90 1.59
N TYR A 49 3.12 19.37 1.53
CA TYR A 49 4.23 18.70 2.18
C TYR A 49 4.14 18.86 3.71
N PRO A 50 4.24 17.77 4.51
CA PRO A 50 4.25 17.85 5.97
C PRO A 50 5.39 18.73 6.48
N ASN A 51 5.17 19.40 7.61
CA ASN A 51 6.13 20.35 8.17
C ASN A 51 7.51 19.71 8.42
N ASP A 52 8.59 20.49 8.29
CA ASP A 52 9.96 19.99 8.24
C ASP A 52 10.43 19.26 9.53
N SER A 53 9.77 19.50 10.65
CA SER A 53 10.02 18.79 11.90
C SER A 53 9.70 17.29 11.84
N CYS A 54 8.86 16.85 10.90
CA CYS A 54 8.48 15.44 10.73
C CYS A 54 9.51 14.64 9.90
N LEU A 55 10.58 15.27 9.41
CA LEU A 55 11.46 14.71 8.37
C LEU A 55 12.51 13.69 8.80
N PHE A 56 12.63 13.42 10.09
CA PHE A 56 13.56 12.39 10.57
C PHE A 56 13.11 10.99 10.15
N ASP A 57 11.80 10.76 10.03
CA ASP A 57 11.21 9.49 9.64
C ASP A 57 10.49 9.59 8.29
N LYS A 58 11.25 9.45 7.20
CA LYS A 58 10.71 9.52 5.84
C LYS A 58 9.70 8.41 5.58
N THR A 59 10.02 7.20 6.02
CA THR A 59 9.11 6.05 5.91
C THR A 59 7.82 6.31 6.66
N GLY A 60 7.88 6.86 7.88
CA GLY A 60 6.69 7.22 8.65
C GLY A 60 5.85 8.29 7.99
N VAL A 61 6.46 9.34 7.44
CA VAL A 61 5.76 10.40 6.69
C VAL A 61 5.08 9.84 5.44
N GLU A 62 5.76 8.99 4.67
CA GLU A 62 5.17 8.33 3.50
C GLU A 62 4.00 7.43 3.89
N CYS A 63 4.16 6.57 4.91
CA CYS A 63 3.10 5.69 5.39
C CYS A 63 1.92 6.43 6.03
N PHE A 64 2.11 7.67 6.48
CA PHE A 64 1.03 8.52 6.98
C PHE A 64 0.22 9.11 5.82
N VAL A 65 0.90 9.74 4.85
CA VAL A 65 0.24 10.39 3.71
C VAL A 65 -0.33 9.37 2.72
N ASN A 66 0.43 8.32 2.40
CA ASN A 66 0.02 7.26 1.48
C ASN A 66 -0.76 6.17 2.20
N SER A 67 -1.68 6.55 3.08
CA SER A 67 -2.55 5.65 3.83
C SER A 67 -3.98 5.83 3.33
N PHE A 68 -4.65 4.74 2.98
CA PHE A 68 -6.05 4.80 2.57
C PHE A 68 -6.80 3.53 2.96
N HIS A 69 -8.09 3.70 3.20
CA HIS A 69 -9.02 2.65 3.57
C HIS A 69 -9.74 2.17 2.31
N ILE A 70 -9.68 0.88 2.03
CA ILE A 70 -10.37 0.26 0.88
C ILE A 70 -11.88 0.23 1.11
N ASP A 71 -12.28 0.06 2.36
CA ASP A 71 -13.68 0.07 2.83
C ASP A 71 -14.40 1.41 2.61
N ASP A 72 -13.67 2.50 2.36
CA ASP A 72 -14.28 3.78 1.92
C ASP A 72 -14.77 3.73 0.46
N SER A 73 -14.17 2.87 -0.38
CA SER A 73 -14.46 2.80 -1.83
C SER A 73 -15.25 1.54 -2.25
N VAL A 74 -15.28 0.49 -1.43
CA VAL A 74 -15.99 -0.76 -1.73
C VAL A 74 -16.71 -1.32 -0.50
N ALA A 75 -17.81 -2.04 -0.70
CA ALA A 75 -18.62 -2.57 0.40
C ALA A 75 -18.21 -3.98 0.87
N GLU A 76 -17.43 -4.71 0.07
CA GLU A 76 -17.02 -6.10 0.35
C GLU A 76 -15.77 -6.48 -0.44
N ARG A 77 -15.26 -7.71 -0.22
CA ARG A 77 -14.08 -8.26 -0.89
C ARG A 77 -12.82 -7.39 -0.71
N TYR A 78 -12.63 -6.85 0.49
CA TYR A 78 -11.57 -5.90 0.80
C TYR A 78 -10.17 -6.40 0.43
N LEU A 79 -9.85 -7.68 0.68
CA LEU A 79 -8.56 -8.26 0.31
C LEU A 79 -8.36 -8.32 -1.21
N ASP A 80 -9.40 -8.72 -1.95
CA ASP A 80 -9.32 -8.85 -3.41
C ASP A 80 -9.05 -7.49 -4.06
N TYR A 81 -9.82 -6.46 -3.65
CA TYR A 81 -9.60 -5.09 -4.09
C TYR A 81 -8.26 -4.54 -3.61
N SER A 82 -7.82 -4.90 -2.41
CA SER A 82 -6.50 -4.50 -1.89
C SER A 82 -5.37 -5.04 -2.76
N CYS A 83 -5.43 -6.32 -3.13
CA CYS A 83 -4.43 -6.96 -4.00
C CYS A 83 -4.44 -6.37 -5.40
N LEU A 84 -5.63 -6.16 -5.98
CA LEU A 84 -5.80 -5.52 -7.28
C LEU A 84 -5.21 -4.10 -7.29
N PHE A 85 -5.53 -3.31 -6.27
CA PHE A 85 -5.06 -1.94 -6.17
C PHE A 85 -3.54 -1.87 -5.93
N CYS A 86 -2.99 -2.72 -5.06
CA CYS A 86 -1.54 -2.84 -4.88
C CYS A 86 -0.83 -3.13 -6.20
N ASN A 87 -1.37 -4.04 -7.02
CA ASN A 87 -0.81 -4.35 -8.32
C ASN A 87 -0.88 -3.16 -9.28
N ALA A 88 -1.99 -2.41 -9.30
CA ALA A 88 -2.13 -1.22 -10.12
C ALA A 88 -1.11 -0.13 -9.74
N ILE A 89 -0.92 0.13 -8.44
CA ILE A 89 0.07 1.07 -7.92
C ILE A 89 1.50 0.64 -8.26
N LEU A 90 1.84 -0.64 -8.05
CA LEU A 90 3.17 -1.18 -8.38
C LEU A 90 3.47 -1.12 -9.89
N ASN A 91 2.48 -1.41 -10.73
CA ASN A 91 2.61 -1.28 -12.18
C ASN A 91 2.82 0.18 -12.59
N LYS A 92 2.02 1.11 -12.05
CA LYS A 92 2.20 2.55 -12.29
C LYS A 92 3.58 3.02 -11.88
N TRP A 93 4.04 2.61 -10.71
CA TRP A 93 5.38 2.94 -10.20
C TRP A 93 6.50 2.50 -11.16
N GLN A 94 6.38 1.30 -11.74
CA GLN A 94 7.32 0.79 -12.73
C GLN A 94 7.21 1.53 -14.08
N GLN A 95 6.00 1.83 -14.53
CA GLN A 95 5.75 2.55 -15.79
C GLN A 95 6.33 3.97 -15.78
N GLU A 96 6.35 4.62 -14.62
CA GLU A 96 6.99 5.93 -14.45
C GLU A 96 8.53 5.87 -14.40
N GLY A 97 9.13 4.68 -14.56
CA GLY A 97 10.57 4.51 -14.66
C GLY A 97 11.32 4.66 -13.33
N ASN A 98 10.62 4.50 -12.20
CA ASN A 98 11.24 4.58 -10.88
C ASN A 98 12.19 3.40 -10.64
N THR A 99 13.40 3.69 -10.16
CA THR A 99 14.45 2.68 -9.94
C THR A 99 14.37 2.04 -8.56
N GLU A 100 13.82 2.76 -7.59
CA GLU A 100 13.63 2.33 -6.23
C GLU A 100 12.47 1.35 -6.12
N LYS A 101 12.49 0.49 -5.09
CA LYS A 101 11.36 -0.40 -4.81
C LYS A 101 10.32 0.32 -3.97
N LEU A 102 9.08 0.36 -4.44
CA LEU A 102 7.93 0.73 -3.62
C LEU A 102 7.49 -0.48 -2.80
N ASN A 103 7.27 -0.29 -1.51
CA ASN A 103 6.78 -1.31 -0.60
C ASN A 103 5.30 -1.02 -0.30
N MET A 104 4.44 -2.00 -0.60
CA MET A 104 3.02 -1.99 -0.28
C MET A 104 2.79 -2.78 1.00
N ILE A 105 1.94 -2.25 1.87
CA ILE A 105 1.52 -2.88 3.12
C ILE A 105 0.00 -2.93 3.13
N VAL A 106 -0.58 -4.11 3.30
CA VAL A 106 -2.02 -4.29 3.53
C VAL A 106 -2.19 -4.75 4.97
N SER A 107 -3.02 -4.03 5.73
CA SER A 107 -3.53 -4.44 7.04
C SER A 107 -5.02 -4.64 6.92
N MET A 108 -5.57 -5.74 7.43
CA MET A 108 -7.01 -5.94 7.40
C MET A 108 -7.53 -6.72 8.60
N ASP A 109 -8.78 -6.46 8.92
CA ASP A 109 -9.58 -7.17 9.91
C ASP A 109 -10.95 -7.55 9.30
N GLU A 110 -11.94 -7.82 10.15
CA GLU A 110 -13.29 -8.14 9.70
C GLU A 110 -14.10 -6.93 9.20
N PHE A 111 -13.66 -5.70 9.50
CA PHE A 111 -14.38 -4.46 9.20
C PHE A 111 -13.87 -3.76 7.94
N GLY A 112 -12.60 -3.93 7.59
CA GLY A 112 -12.02 -3.20 6.47
C GLY A 112 -10.61 -3.61 6.11
N ALA A 113 -9.99 -2.82 5.23
CA ALA A 113 -8.59 -2.99 4.86
C ALA A 113 -7.91 -1.64 4.64
N VAL A 114 -6.76 -1.44 5.28
CA VAL A 114 -5.92 -0.27 5.11
C VAL A 114 -4.71 -0.65 4.29
N ILE A 115 -4.40 0.17 3.29
CA ILE A 115 -3.16 0.05 2.54
C ILE A 115 -2.27 1.24 2.84
N LYS A 116 -0.99 0.95 3.01
CA LYS A 116 0.09 1.93 3.10
C LYS A 116 1.15 1.66 2.04
N CYS A 117 1.80 2.71 1.54
CA CYS A 117 2.99 2.52 0.72
C CYS A 117 4.11 3.52 1.01
N HIS A 118 5.34 3.05 0.86
CA HIS A 118 6.55 3.83 1.08
C HIS A 118 7.69 3.31 0.21
N VAL A 119 8.70 4.12 -0.05
CA VAL A 119 9.92 3.64 -0.72
C VAL A 119 10.72 2.77 0.25
N LYS A 120 11.20 1.63 -0.24
CA LYS A 120 12.04 0.73 0.54
C LYS A 120 13.44 1.33 0.69
N ARG A 121 13.77 1.75 1.91
CA ARG A 121 15.08 2.31 2.27
C ARG A 121 15.85 1.35 3.16
N GLN A 122 17.17 1.38 3.06
CA GLN A 122 18.02 0.55 3.92
C GLN A 122 17.94 1.05 5.36
N GLY A 123 17.61 0.16 6.30
CA GLY A 123 17.55 0.48 7.73
C GLY A 123 16.26 1.17 8.19
N GLU A 124 15.30 1.42 7.31
CA GLU A 124 13.99 1.96 7.66
C GLU A 124 12.91 0.91 7.45
N ASN A 125 12.02 0.74 8.43
CA ASN A 125 10.88 -0.17 8.38
C ASN A 125 9.67 0.46 9.05
N TRP A 126 8.49 0.31 8.44
CA TRP A 126 7.22 0.69 9.07
C TRP A 126 6.75 -0.35 10.11
N LEU A 127 6.93 -1.63 9.79
CA LEU A 127 6.47 -2.74 10.63
C LEU A 127 7.62 -3.38 11.40
N SER A 128 7.30 -4.03 12.50
CA SER A 128 8.21 -4.92 13.20
C SER A 128 8.66 -6.08 12.30
N ASP A 129 9.89 -6.57 12.52
CA ASP A 129 10.37 -7.77 11.84
C ASP A 129 9.53 -9.01 12.13
N ASN A 130 8.81 -9.05 13.26
CA ASN A 130 7.88 -10.14 13.57
C ASN A 130 6.43 -9.72 13.30
N LEU A 131 5.91 -10.11 12.12
CA LEU A 131 4.53 -9.80 11.71
C LEU A 131 3.47 -10.60 12.48
N GLU A 132 3.83 -11.72 13.13
CA GLU A 132 2.88 -12.52 13.91
C GLU A 132 2.45 -11.84 15.21
N LYS A 133 3.07 -10.71 15.58
CA LYS A 133 2.67 -9.91 16.75
C LYS A 133 1.51 -8.97 16.49
N TYR A 134 1.11 -8.80 15.23
CA TYR A 134 -0.03 -7.96 14.86
C TYR A 134 -1.31 -8.78 14.98
N GLU A 135 -2.35 -8.16 15.53
CA GLU A 135 -3.69 -8.75 15.63
C GLU A 135 -4.36 -8.82 14.24
N ASP A 136 -4.07 -7.84 13.38
CA ASP A 136 -4.56 -7.76 12.00
C ASP A 136 -3.86 -8.78 11.09
N ALA A 137 -4.51 -9.12 9.99
CA ALA A 137 -3.86 -9.79 8.87
C ALA A 137 -2.95 -8.80 8.12
N ILE A 138 -1.65 -9.10 8.03
CA ILE A 138 -0.65 -8.22 7.41
C ILE A 138 -0.01 -8.84 6.18
N LEU A 139 0.00 -8.10 5.06
CA LEU A 139 0.78 -8.38 3.84
C LEU A 139 1.79 -7.28 3.60
N VAL A 140 3.02 -7.64 3.21
CA VAL A 140 4.06 -6.71 2.76
C VAL A 140 4.66 -7.22 1.44
N THR A 141 4.68 -6.37 0.42
CA THR A 141 5.27 -6.74 -0.87
C THR A 141 5.84 -5.54 -1.62
N SER A 142 6.91 -5.78 -2.37
CA SER A 142 7.47 -4.84 -3.35
C SER A 142 7.36 -5.35 -4.79
N ASP A 143 6.63 -6.44 -4.97
CA ASP A 143 6.47 -7.14 -6.24
C ASP A 143 4.98 -7.42 -6.46
N ILE A 144 4.60 -7.56 -7.74
CA ILE A 144 3.24 -7.87 -8.15
C ILE A 144 2.75 -9.13 -7.44
N ILE A 145 1.59 -9.02 -6.81
CA ILE A 145 0.89 -10.11 -6.12
C ILE A 145 0.29 -11.00 -7.20
N LYS A 146 0.68 -12.27 -7.20
CA LYS A 146 0.21 -13.30 -8.13
C LYS A 146 -0.64 -14.31 -7.38
N LEU A 147 -1.66 -14.81 -8.08
CA LEU A 147 -2.42 -16.01 -7.69
C LEU A 147 -1.56 -17.26 -7.92
#